data_AF-A0AAW2MJN1-F1
#
_entry.id   AF-A0AAW2MJN1-F1
#
_cell.length_a   1.000
_cell.length_b   1.000
_cell.length_c   1.000
_cell.angle_alpha   90.00
_cell.angle_beta   90.00
_cell.angle_gamma   90.00
#
_symmetry.space_group_name_H-M   'P 1'
#
loop_
_entity.id
_entity.type
_entity.pdbx_description
1 polymer ?
#
loop_
_entity_poly.entity_id
_entity_poly.type
_entity_poly.pdbx_seq_one_letter_code
_entity_poly.pdbx_strand_id
1 'polypeptide(L)'
;MKELGLHGMKSHDCHVFMQKFTSIAFREVLPQLIWSALIEVSLLFQILCSTMLDVKKVQELETSVTTILCNLEKIFPPTFFYSMEHLIVHLPYEECVGGPVQYRLMYPFERFLLYLKMNVKNKAHVETSIVEAYLVEEIGLFTSHYFELQILCKRNRPRKNDELFMNETRIQRL
;
A
#
# COMPACT_ATOMS: atom_id res chain seq x y z
N MET A 1 -10.03 30.66 6.16
CA MET A 1 -9.21 29.62 6.81
C MET A 1 -7.97 29.42 5.95
N LYS A 2 -6.76 29.53 6.49
CA LYS A 2 -5.56 29.11 5.75
C LYS A 2 -5.70 27.62 5.44
N GLU A 3 -5.44 27.24 4.18
CA GLU A 3 -5.54 25.86 3.72
C GLU A 3 -4.56 24.97 4.49
N LEU A 4 -5.05 24.31 5.54
CA LEU A 4 -4.38 23.22 6.25
C LEU A 4 -4.68 21.89 5.53
N GLY A 5 -4.70 21.90 4.19
CA GLY A 5 -4.93 20.71 3.39
C GLY A 5 -3.66 19.89 3.26
N LEU A 6 -3.77 18.58 3.45
CA LEU A 6 -2.72 17.63 3.06
C LEU A 6 -2.75 17.49 1.54
N HIS A 7 -1.72 17.99 0.87
CA HIS A 7 -1.60 17.96 -0.59
C HIS A 7 -0.41 17.11 -1.02
N GLY A 8 -0.47 16.55 -2.24
CA GLY A 8 0.65 15.83 -2.86
C GLY A 8 0.82 14.37 -2.41
N MET A 9 -0.10 13.83 -1.60
CA MET A 9 -0.12 12.41 -1.24
C MET A 9 -0.63 11.57 -2.40
N LYS A 10 0.04 10.45 -2.69
CA LYS A 10 -0.49 9.45 -3.63
C LYS A 10 -1.52 8.57 -2.92
N SER A 11 -2.35 7.87 -3.68
CA SER A 11 -3.34 6.91 -3.16
C SER A 11 -2.76 5.92 -2.15
N HIS A 12 -1.57 5.38 -2.42
CA HIS A 12 -0.81 4.54 -1.49
C HIS A 12 -0.52 5.26 -0.16
N ASP A 13 -0.08 6.51 -0.22
CA ASP A 13 0.27 7.28 0.98
C ASP A 13 -0.98 7.59 1.80
N CYS A 14 -2.11 7.88 1.13
CA CYS A 14 -3.41 8.03 1.77
C CYS A 14 -3.85 6.73 2.47
N HIS A 15 -3.68 5.57 1.83
CA HIS A 15 -4.00 4.28 2.45
C HIS A 15 -3.15 4.00 3.69
N VAL A 16 -1.84 4.22 3.59
CA VAL A 16 -0.92 4.05 4.73
C VAL A 16 -1.27 5.03 5.85
N PHE A 17 -1.64 6.27 5.50
CA PHE A 17 -2.07 7.27 6.45
C PHE A 17 -3.35 6.83 7.18
N MET A 18 -4.38 6.43 6.43
CA MET A 18 -5.64 5.89 6.97
C MET A 18 -5.38 4.72 7.92
N GLN A 19 -4.49 3.80 7.53
CA GLN A 19 -4.17 2.62 8.32
C GLN A 19 -3.39 2.96 9.59
N LYS A 20 -2.33 3.78 9.50
CA LYS A 20 -1.32 3.86 10.57
C LYS A 20 -1.22 5.20 11.27
N PHE A 21 -1.55 6.28 10.58
CA PHE A 21 -1.23 7.63 11.05
C PHE A 21 -2.45 8.44 11.47
N THR A 22 -3.66 8.11 11.02
CA THR A 22 -4.90 8.84 11.38
C THR A 22 -5.06 8.99 12.90
N SER A 23 -4.89 7.90 13.65
CA SER A 23 -5.04 7.90 15.10
C SER A 23 -4.00 8.75 15.83
N ILE A 24 -2.80 8.90 15.26
CA ILE A 24 -1.71 9.67 15.86
C ILE A 24 -1.80 11.14 15.44
N ALA A 25 -2.01 11.38 14.14
CA ALA A 25 -2.00 12.71 13.53
C ALA A 25 -3.10 13.61 14.08
N PHE A 26 -4.25 13.03 14.46
CA PHE A 26 -5.42 13.80 14.87
C PHE A 26 -5.72 13.77 16.38
N ARG A 27 -4.89 13.08 17.18
CA ARG A 27 -5.14 12.87 18.61
C ARG A 27 -5.38 14.15 19.40
N GLU A 28 -4.55 15.16 19.17
CA GLU A 28 -4.62 16.45 19.89
C GLU A 28 -5.45 17.50 19.14
N VAL A 29 -5.98 17.16 17.96
CA VAL A 29 -6.65 18.11 17.05
C VAL A 29 -8.16 17.89 17.02
N LEU A 30 -8.62 16.64 17.14
CA LEU A 30 -10.03 16.31 17.03
C LEU A 30 -10.67 16.05 18.40
N PRO A 31 -11.97 16.36 18.57
CA PRO A 31 -12.75 15.94 19.73
C PRO A 31 -12.68 14.41 19.93
N GLN A 32 -12.68 13.99 21.19
CA GLN A 32 -12.51 12.58 21.60
C GLN A 32 -13.46 11.63 20.87
N LEU A 33 -14.72 12.04 20.65
CA LEU A 33 -15.72 11.23 19.96
C LEU A 33 -15.34 10.96 18.49
N ILE A 34 -14.90 12.00 17.78
CA ILE A 34 -14.49 11.91 16.37
C ILE A 34 -13.20 11.08 16.26
N TRP A 35 -12.24 11.37 17.14
CA TRP A 35 -10.98 10.65 17.18
C TRP A 35 -11.16 9.14 17.44
N SER A 36 -12.04 8.77 18.37
CA SER A 36 -12.38 7.37 18.66
C SER A 36 -12.92 6.64 17.43
N ALA A 37 -13.85 7.25 16.69
CA ALA A 37 -14.40 6.65 15.48
C ALA A 37 -13.34 6.50 14.38
N LEU A 38 -12.44 7.48 14.22
CA LEU A 38 -11.32 7.38 13.28
C LEU A 38 -10.34 6.27 13.65
N ILE A 39 -10.12 6.01 14.94
CA ILE A 39 -9.32 4.87 15.40
C ILE A 39 -9.98 3.55 14.98
N GLU A 40 -11.28 3.39 15.21
CA GLU A 40 -12.01 2.17 14.84
C GLU A 40 -11.86 1.87 13.34
N VAL A 41 -12.01 2.89 12.49
CA VAL A 41 -11.80 2.76 11.04
C VAL A 41 -10.34 2.42 10.71
N SER A 42 -9.37 3.06 11.38
CA SER A 42 -7.94 2.78 11.17
C SER A 42 -7.59 1.34 11.54
N LEU A 43 -8.12 0.84 12.66
CA LEU A 43 -7.93 -0.53 13.13
C LEU A 43 -8.57 -1.54 12.18
N LEU A 44 -9.76 -1.26 11.66
CA LEU A 44 -10.40 -2.06 10.63
C LEU A 44 -9.46 -2.21 9.42
N PHE A 45 -8.94 -1.11 8.87
CA PHE A 45 -8.02 -1.20 7.73
C PHE A 45 -6.65 -1.79 8.09
N GLN A 46 -6.23 -1.73 9.36
CA GLN A 46 -5.03 -2.43 9.82
C GLN A 46 -5.18 -3.94 9.74
N ILE A 47 -6.33 -4.45 10.19
CA ILE A 47 -6.64 -5.88 10.13
C ILE A 47 -6.75 -6.31 8.67
N LEU A 48 -7.55 -5.59 7.87
CA LEU A 48 -7.78 -5.95 6.45
C LEU A 48 -6.53 -5.89 5.57
N CYS A 49 -5.61 -4.96 5.85
CA CYS A 49 -4.39 -4.80 5.05
C CYS A 49 -3.19 -5.54 5.65
N SER A 50 -3.41 -6.45 6.60
CA SER A 50 -2.35 -7.27 7.19
C SER A 50 -1.65 -8.15 6.13
N THR A 51 -0.35 -8.36 6.30
CA THR A 51 0.41 -9.31 5.46
C THR A 51 -0.02 -10.75 5.69
N MET A 52 -0.44 -11.06 6.91
CA MET A 52 -0.87 -12.39 7.32
C MET A 52 -2.35 -12.32 7.68
N LEU A 53 -3.14 -13.17 7.02
CA LEU A 53 -4.57 -13.28 7.26
C LEU A 53 -4.82 -14.05 8.56
N ASP A 54 -5.40 -13.37 9.55
CA ASP A 54 -5.89 -13.99 10.79
C ASP A 54 -7.40 -14.10 10.72
N VAL A 55 -7.88 -15.26 10.28
CA VAL A 55 -9.31 -15.51 10.02
C VAL A 55 -10.18 -15.20 11.24
N LYS A 56 -9.68 -15.43 12.46
CA LYS A 56 -10.44 -15.15 13.69
C LYS A 56 -10.68 -13.65 13.86
N LYS A 57 -9.64 -12.84 13.66
CA LYS A 57 -9.75 -11.37 13.73
C LYS A 57 -10.67 -10.82 12.65
N VAL A 58 -10.63 -11.41 11.45
CA VAL A 58 -11.52 -10.98 10.34
C VAL A 58 -12.97 -11.35 10.63
N GLN A 59 -13.25 -12.51 11.24
CA GLN A 59 -14.60 -12.88 11.67
C GLN A 59 -15.13 -11.97 12.80
N GLU A 60 -14.28 -11.64 13.77
CA GLU A 60 -14.62 -10.63 14.79
C GLU A 60 -14.89 -9.26 14.15
N LEU A 61 -14.10 -8.89 13.14
CA LEU A 61 -14.29 -7.66 12.37
C LEU A 61 -15.61 -7.66 11.59
N GLU A 62 -16.01 -8.78 11.00
CA GLU A 62 -17.29 -8.93 10.29
C GLU A 62 -18.50 -8.66 11.20
N THR A 63 -18.42 -9.05 12.48
CA THR A 63 -19.49 -8.74 13.45
C THR A 63 -19.47 -7.29 13.93
N SER A 64 -18.31 -6.64 13.96
CA SER A 64 -18.13 -5.30 14.52
C SER A 64 -18.21 -4.18 13.47
N VAL A 65 -17.95 -4.46 12.18
CA VAL A 65 -17.90 -3.46 11.10
C VAL A 65 -19.18 -2.65 10.97
N THR A 66 -20.35 -3.28 11.13
CA THR A 66 -21.64 -2.58 11.11
C THR A 66 -21.74 -1.57 12.25
N THR A 67 -21.23 -1.92 13.44
CA THR A 67 -21.20 -1.01 14.59
C THR A 67 -20.26 0.16 14.35
N ILE A 68 -19.07 -0.10 13.79
CA ILE A 68 -18.10 0.94 13.41
C ILE A 68 -18.72 1.92 12.41
N LEU A 69 -19.40 1.41 11.39
CA LEU A 69 -20.05 2.24 10.37
C LEU A 69 -21.19 3.08 10.97
N CYS A 70 -22.06 2.47 11.79
CA CYS A 70 -23.12 3.21 12.48
C CYS A 70 -22.57 4.27 13.46
N ASN A 71 -21.42 4.01 14.10
CA ASN A 71 -20.75 5.01 14.94
C ASN A 71 -20.24 6.19 14.10
N LEU A 72 -19.71 5.91 12.91
CA LEU A 72 -19.30 6.94 11.95
C LEU A 72 -20.49 7.80 11.50
N GLU A 73 -21.63 7.17 11.17
CA GLU A 73 -22.86 7.84 10.72
C GLU A 73 -23.48 8.77 11.77
N LYS A 74 -23.32 8.46 13.06
CA LYS A 74 -23.77 9.34 14.14
C LYS A 74 -22.96 10.64 14.24
N ILE A 75 -21.72 10.63 13.73
CA ILE A 75 -20.76 11.72 13.90
C ILE A 75 -20.73 12.62 12.66
N PHE A 76 -20.70 12.02 11.48
CA PHE A 76 -20.58 12.75 10.22
C PHE A 76 -21.97 13.02 9.60
N PRO A 77 -22.13 14.15 8.87
CA PRO A 77 -23.40 14.48 8.25
C PRO A 77 -23.79 13.42 7.19
N PRO A 78 -25.09 13.17 6.95
CA PRO A 78 -25.55 12.20 5.95
C PRO A 78 -24.97 12.43 4.54
N THR A 79 -24.65 13.68 4.20
CA THR A 79 -24.03 14.04 2.92
C THR A 79 -22.60 13.49 2.74
N PHE A 80 -21.98 13.01 3.80
CA PHE A 80 -20.68 12.33 3.76
C PHE A 80 -20.82 10.88 3.28
N PHE A 81 -21.97 10.24 3.52
CA PHE A 81 -22.18 8.83 3.24
C PHE A 81 -22.87 8.65 1.90
N TYR A 82 -22.08 8.29 0.89
CA TYR A 82 -22.57 7.72 -0.35
C TYR A 82 -22.59 6.19 -0.24
N SER A 83 -23.08 5.52 -1.28
CA SER A 83 -23.08 4.05 -1.34
C SER A 83 -21.68 3.43 -1.18
N MET A 84 -20.61 4.19 -1.46
CA MET A 84 -19.23 3.72 -1.40
C MET A 84 -18.75 3.50 0.04
N GLU A 85 -19.12 4.37 0.97
CA GLU A 85 -18.72 4.30 2.38
C GLU A 85 -19.31 3.05 3.06
N HIS A 86 -20.50 2.62 2.63
CA HIS A 86 -21.15 1.42 3.14
C HIS A 86 -20.51 0.11 2.63
N LEU A 87 -19.70 0.15 1.57
CA LEU A 87 -19.02 -1.05 1.06
C LEU A 87 -18.04 -1.65 2.07
N ILE A 88 -17.62 -0.88 3.08
CA ILE A 88 -16.73 -1.32 4.14
C ILE A 88 -17.25 -2.56 4.87
N VAL A 89 -18.58 -2.74 4.93
CA VAL A 89 -19.24 -3.90 5.57
C VAL A 89 -18.93 -5.21 4.85
N HIS A 90 -18.66 -5.17 3.54
CA HIS A 90 -18.37 -6.37 2.75
C HIS A 90 -16.90 -6.80 2.82
N LEU A 91 -15.99 -5.89 3.17
CA LEU A 91 -14.55 -6.14 3.13
C LEU A 91 -14.09 -7.33 4.00
N PRO A 92 -14.59 -7.53 5.23
CA PRO A 92 -14.19 -8.68 6.04
C PRO A 92 -14.57 -10.01 5.38
N TYR A 93 -15.81 -10.11 4.88
CA TYR A 93 -16.28 -11.29 4.16
C TYR A 93 -15.45 -11.53 2.88
N GLU A 94 -15.20 -10.47 2.11
CA GLU A 94 -14.36 -10.55 0.93
C GLU A 94 -12.95 -11.02 1.26
N GLU A 95 -12.36 -10.63 2.39
CA GLU A 95 -11.05 -11.10 2.82
C GLU A 95 -11.03 -12.57 3.23
N CYS A 96 -12.07 -13.05 3.90
CA CYS A 96 -12.22 -14.48 4.19
C CYS A 96 -12.25 -15.33 2.92
N VAL A 97 -12.94 -14.86 1.87
CA VAL A 97 -13.10 -15.62 0.61
C VAL A 97 -11.93 -15.43 -0.35
N GLY A 98 -11.47 -14.18 -0.51
CA GLY A 98 -10.46 -13.81 -1.51
C GLY A 98 -9.02 -13.82 -1.00
N GLY A 99 -8.80 -14.04 0.30
CA GLY A 99 -7.49 -14.03 0.91
C GLY A 99 -6.92 -12.61 1.12
N PRO A 100 -5.62 -12.51 1.47
CA PRO A 100 -4.99 -11.24 1.83
C PRO A 100 -5.22 -10.13 0.80
N VAL A 101 -5.61 -8.94 1.28
CA VAL A 101 -5.91 -7.78 0.43
C VAL A 101 -4.73 -7.37 -0.47
N GLN A 102 -3.49 -7.65 -0.05
CA GLN A 102 -2.27 -7.28 -0.77
C GLN A 102 -2.20 -7.78 -2.22
N TYR A 103 -2.83 -8.93 -2.52
CA TYR A 103 -2.86 -9.50 -3.88
C TYR A 103 -4.04 -9.01 -4.72
N ARG A 104 -5.00 -8.32 -4.10
CA ARG A 104 -6.25 -7.87 -4.74
C ARG A 104 -6.32 -6.36 -4.91
N LEU A 105 -5.47 -5.60 -4.20
CA LEU A 105 -5.31 -4.17 -4.45
C LEU A 105 -4.80 -3.92 -5.86
N MET A 106 -5.13 -2.75 -6.40
CA MET A 106 -4.71 -2.34 -7.74
C MET A 106 -3.21 -1.98 -7.80
N TYR A 107 -2.59 -1.62 -6.67
CA TYR A 107 -1.22 -1.11 -6.64
C TYR A 107 -0.15 -2.03 -7.24
N PRO A 108 -0.13 -3.36 -6.98
CA PRO A 108 0.84 -4.25 -7.60
C PRO A 108 0.66 -4.31 -9.12
N PHE A 109 -0.58 -4.33 -9.60
CA PHE A 109 -0.90 -4.34 -11.02
C PHE A 109 -0.49 -3.03 -11.70
N GLU A 110 -0.84 -1.88 -11.14
CA GLU A 110 -0.40 -0.57 -11.63
C GLU A 110 1.12 -0.43 -11.68
N ARG A 111 1.82 -0.90 -10.63
CA ARG A 111 3.28 -0.89 -10.59
C ARG A 111 3.89 -1.78 -11.66
N PHE A 112 3.30 -2.94 -11.90
CA PHE A 112 3.74 -3.85 -12.96
C PHE A 112 3.47 -3.26 -14.36
N LEU A 113 2.29 -2.67 -14.58
CA LEU A 113 1.98 -1.98 -15.84
C LEU A 113 2.91 -0.79 -16.09
N LEU A 114 3.26 -0.03 -15.06
CA LEU A 114 4.25 1.04 -15.15
C LEU A 114 5.63 0.47 -15.53
N TYR A 115 6.04 -0.65 -14.92
CA TYR A 115 7.27 -1.34 -15.27
C TYR A 115 7.31 -1.73 -16.74
N LEU A 116 6.26 -2.39 -17.25
CA LEU A 116 6.14 -2.75 -18.66
C LEU A 116 6.17 -1.51 -19.56
N LYS A 117 5.46 -0.44 -19.18
CA LYS A 117 5.44 0.82 -19.93
C LYS A 117 6.83 1.46 -20.05
N MET A 118 7.67 1.35 -19.02
CA MET A 118 9.05 1.86 -19.06
C MET A 118 9.95 1.06 -20.03
N ASN A 119 9.60 -0.19 -20.31
CA ASN A 119 10.30 -1.07 -21.24
C ASN A 119 9.92 -0.85 -22.72
N VAL A 120 8.87 -0.07 -23.00
CA VAL A 120 8.46 0.26 -24.37
C VAL A 120 9.39 1.33 -24.95
N LYS A 121 10.41 0.91 -25.70
CA LYS A 121 11.32 1.76 -26.49
C LYS A 121 10.79 2.06 -27.88
N ASN A 122 10.11 1.09 -28.50
CA ASN A 122 9.47 1.25 -29.80
C ASN A 122 7.94 1.22 -29.67
N LYS A 123 7.29 2.37 -29.86
CA LYS A 123 5.83 2.48 -29.79
C LYS A 123 5.10 1.86 -30.99
N ALA A 124 5.78 1.65 -32.12
CA ALA A 124 5.19 0.97 -33.28
C ALA A 124 5.08 -0.55 -33.06
N HIS A 125 5.91 -1.11 -32.18
CA HIS A 125 5.95 -2.55 -31.85
C HIS A 125 6.10 -2.74 -30.33
N VAL A 126 5.02 -2.41 -29.60
CA VAL A 126 5.00 -2.40 -28.13
C VAL A 126 5.33 -3.76 -27.53
N GLU A 127 4.70 -4.81 -28.05
CA GLU A 127 4.88 -6.19 -27.56
C GLU A 127 6.32 -6.66 -27.74
N THR A 128 6.89 -6.49 -28.95
CA THR A 128 8.27 -6.84 -29.25
C THR A 128 9.25 -6.09 -28.34
N SER A 129 9.02 -4.80 -28.12
CA SER A 129 9.88 -3.99 -27.25
C SER A 129 9.86 -4.46 -25.79
N ILE A 130 8.71 -4.94 -25.30
CA ILE A 130 8.59 -5.49 -23.94
C ILE A 130 9.32 -6.83 -23.86
N VAL A 131 9.11 -7.72 -24.85
CA VAL A 131 9.76 -9.04 -24.91
C VAL A 131 11.28 -8.92 -24.96
N GLU A 132 11.81 -8.01 -25.77
CA GLU A 132 13.25 -7.76 -25.88
C GLU A 132 13.85 -7.30 -24.53
N ALA A 133 13.21 -6.33 -23.87
CA ALA A 133 13.64 -5.84 -22.57
C ALA A 133 13.59 -6.95 -21.50
N TYR A 134 12.55 -7.78 -21.52
CA TYR A 134 12.40 -8.91 -20.61
C TYR A 134 13.48 -9.99 -20.84
N LEU A 135 13.79 -10.30 -22.10
CA LEU A 135 14.86 -11.25 -22.46
C LEU A 135 16.23 -10.80 -21.92
N VAL A 136 16.56 -9.51 -22.11
CA VAL A 136 17.80 -8.93 -21.59
C VAL A 136 17.84 -8.96 -20.06
N GLU A 137 16.71 -8.71 -19.40
CA GLU A 137 16.59 -8.81 -17.95
C GLU A 137 16.83 -10.24 -17.44
N GLU A 138 16.17 -11.24 -18.02
CA GLU A 138 16.30 -12.65 -17.62
C GLU A 138 17.72 -13.18 -17.86
N ILE A 139 18.32 -12.89 -19.02
CA ILE A 139 19.72 -13.25 -19.30
C ILE A 139 20.66 -12.56 -18.29
N GLY A 140 20.43 -11.29 -17.99
CA GLY A 140 21.21 -10.54 -16.99
C GLY A 140 21.07 -11.11 -15.58
N LEU A 141 19.86 -11.57 -15.21
CA LEU A 141 19.62 -12.22 -13.92
C LEU A 141 20.30 -13.58 -13.86
N PHE A 142 20.16 -14.41 -14.90
CA PHE A 142 20.77 -15.74 -14.98
C PHE A 142 22.30 -15.68 -14.92
N THR A 143 22.91 -14.82 -15.75
CA THR A 143 24.36 -14.61 -15.76
C THR A 143 24.90 -14.08 -14.42
N SER A 144 24.09 -13.32 -13.66
CA SER A 144 24.48 -12.80 -12.34
C SER A 144 24.76 -13.85 -11.26
N HIS A 145 24.36 -15.11 -11.48
CA HIS A 145 24.70 -16.22 -10.60
C HIS A 145 26.13 -16.72 -10.78
N TYR A 146 26.76 -16.46 -11.93
CA TYR A 146 28.13 -16.85 -12.23
C TYR A 146 29.15 -15.78 -11.83
N PHE A 147 28.70 -14.56 -11.50
CA PHE A 147 29.56 -13.47 -11.06
C PHE A 147 29.83 -13.53 -9.55
N GLU A 148 31.02 -13.05 -9.16
CA GLU A 148 31.38 -12.87 -7.76
C GLU A 148 30.45 -11.89 -7.05
N LEU A 149 30.23 -12.10 -5.74
CA LEU A 149 29.28 -11.30 -4.93
C LEU A 149 29.59 -9.80 -4.90
N GLN A 150 30.84 -9.42 -5.18
CA GLN A 150 31.31 -8.04 -5.17
C GLN A 150 30.89 -7.26 -6.43
N ILE A 151 30.53 -7.97 -7.51
CA ILE A 151 30.14 -7.35 -8.78
C ILE A 151 28.69 -6.93 -8.69
N LEU A 152 28.44 -5.62 -8.79
CA LEU A 152 27.09 -5.07 -8.76
C LEU A 152 26.31 -5.48 -10.01
N CYS A 153 25.28 -6.27 -9.78
CA CYS A 153 24.34 -6.80 -10.76
C CYS A 153 22.91 -6.53 -10.28
N LYS A 154 21.91 -6.77 -11.14
CA LYS A 154 20.50 -6.57 -10.76
C LYS A 154 20.08 -7.36 -9.50
N ARG A 155 20.72 -8.51 -9.25
CA ARG A 155 20.50 -9.40 -8.10
C ARG A 155 20.92 -8.82 -6.75
N ASN A 156 22.08 -8.15 -6.68
CA ASN A 156 22.68 -7.66 -5.43
C ASN A 156 22.72 -6.12 -5.35
N ARG A 157 22.22 -5.42 -6.39
CA ARG A 157 22.10 -3.97 -6.35
C ARG A 157 21.11 -3.57 -5.26
N PRO A 158 21.51 -2.73 -4.29
CA PRO A 158 20.59 -2.24 -3.26
C PRO A 158 19.45 -1.48 -3.92
N ARG A 159 18.26 -1.54 -3.32
CA ARG A 159 17.15 -0.69 -3.79
C ARG A 159 17.55 0.76 -3.56
N LYS A 160 17.04 1.66 -4.40
CA LYS A 160 17.36 3.10 -4.36
C LYS A 160 17.19 3.73 -2.95
N ASN A 161 16.28 3.19 -2.14
CA ASN A 161 16.04 3.66 -0.76
C ASN A 161 17.07 3.11 0.25
N ASP A 162 17.74 2.00 -0.06
CA ASP A 162 18.74 1.34 0.78
C ASP A 162 20.18 1.83 0.47
N GLU A 163 20.38 2.49 -0.68
CA GLU A 163 21.66 3.11 -1.08
C GLU A 163 22.11 4.19 -0.07
N LEU A 164 21.17 4.91 0.55
CA LEU A 164 21.46 5.94 1.58
C LEU A 164 22.03 5.33 2.87
N PHE A 165 21.46 4.22 3.34
CA PHE A 165 21.91 3.53 4.56
C PHE A 165 23.30 2.91 4.41
N MET A 166 23.62 2.39 3.23
CA MET A 166 24.94 1.79 2.95
C MET A 166 26.06 2.82 2.82
N ASN A 167 25.74 4.05 2.42
CA ASN A 167 26.73 5.14 2.35
C ASN A 167 27.03 5.73 3.75
N GLU A 168 26.03 5.84 4.63
CA GLU A 168 26.25 6.29 6.02
C GLU A 168 27.11 5.30 6.82
N THR A 169 26.90 3.99 6.65
CA THR A 169 27.72 2.95 7.31
C THR A 169 29.14 2.86 6.76
N ARG A 170 29.41 3.40 5.56
CA ARG A 170 30.75 3.45 4.96
C ARG A 170 31.54 4.67 5.44
N ILE A 171 30.88 5.77 5.78
CA ILE A 171 31.51 6.99 6.33
C ILE A 171 31.87 6.82 7.82
N GLN A 172 31.17 5.96 8.56
CA GLN A 172 31.48 5.66 9.98
C GLN A 172 32.58 4.60 10.17
N ARG A 173 33.14 4.03 9.08
CA ARG A 173 34.24 3.05 9.11
C ARG A 173 35.51 3.55 8.42
N LEU A 174 35.67 4.88 8.34
CA LEU A 174 36.91 5.58 8.04
C LEU A 174 37.20 6.55 9.19
#